data_AF-A0A3P7MAM9-F1
#
_entry.id   AF-A0A3P7MAM9-F1
#
_cell.length_a   1.000
_cell.length_b   1.000
_cell.length_c   1.000
_cell.angle_alpha   90.00
_cell.angle_beta   90.00
_cell.angle_gamma   90.00
#
_symmetry.space_group_name_H-M   'P 1'
#
loop_
_entity.id
_entity.type
_entity.pdbx_description
1 polymer ?
#
loop_
_entity_poly.entity_id
_entity_poly.type
_entity_poly.pdbx_seq_one_letter_code
_entity_poly.pdbx_strand_id
1 'polypeptide(L)' 'MVATNNGQQVAMTILKARFGSDVRKSMLHHANDLTLNDLTLMIQRIFKIGSAEAIVLKYKDSGTFLGV' A
#
# COMPACT_ATOMS: atom_id res chain seq x y z
N MET A 1 -15.89 -7.88 -11.72
CA MET A 1 -16.88 -6.95 -11.14
C MET A 1 -16.13 -5.66 -10.81
N VAL A 2 -16.46 -4.56 -11.48
CA VAL A 2 -15.79 -3.27 -11.26
C VAL A 2 -16.55 -2.54 -10.16
N ALA A 3 -15.88 -2.17 -9.08
CA ALA A 3 -16.48 -1.32 -8.06
C ALA A 3 -16.53 0.11 -8.61
N THR A 4 -17.68 0.77 -8.48
CA THR A 4 -17.87 2.17 -8.86
C THR A 4 -18.15 3.00 -7.62
N ASN A 5 -17.41 4.09 -7.43
CA ASN A 5 -17.68 5.09 -6.40
C ASN A 5 -17.90 6.44 -7.12
N ASN A 6 -19.08 7.04 -6.94
CA ASN A 6 -19.48 8.29 -7.60
C ASN A 6 -19.28 8.30 -9.13
N GLY A 7 -19.52 7.17 -9.81
CA GLY A 7 -19.38 7.04 -11.26
C GLY A 7 -17.95 6.87 -11.76
N GLN A 8 -16.94 6.89 -10.88
CA GLN A 8 -15.55 6.58 -11.22
C GLN A 8 -15.26 5.10 -10.99
N GLN A 9 -14.54 4.49 -11.95
CA GLN A 9 -14.05 3.12 -11.83
C GLN A 9 -13.02 3.05 -10.70
N VAL A 10 -13.36 2.33 -9.64
CA VAL A 10 -12.46 2.05 -8.52
C VAL A 10 -11.72 0.76 -8.84
N ALA A 11 -10.42 0.88 -9.03
CA ALA A 11 -9.50 -0.24 -9.09
C ALA A 11 -9.26 -0.80 -7.68
N MET A 12 -9.01 -2.11 -7.62
CA MET A 12 -8.70 -2.80 -6.37
C MET A 12 -7.37 -3.51 -6.51
N THR A 13 -6.44 -3.20 -5.62
CA THR A 13 -5.11 -3.80 -5.56
C THR A 13 -4.93 -4.53 -4.24
N ILE A 14 -4.38 -5.75 -4.28
CA ILE A 14 -4.02 -6.49 -3.06
C ILE A 14 -2.63 -6.03 -2.62
N LEU A 15 -2.57 -5.30 -1.50
CA LEU A 15 -1.32 -4.91 -0.87
C LEU A 15 -0.88 -5.99 0.13
N LYS A 16 0.28 -6.60 -0.12
CA LYS A 16 0.95 -7.51 0.82
C LYS A 16 2.25 -6.87 1.28
N ALA A 17 2.34 -6.55 2.57
CA ALA A 17 3.49 -5.88 3.15
C ALA A 17 4.09 -6.72 4.30
N ARG A 18 5.39 -6.52 4.55
CA ARG A 18 6.13 -7.15 5.65
C ARG A 18 6.87 -6.09 6.44
N PHE A 19 6.78 -6.15 7.77
CA PHE A 19 7.61 -5.38 8.69
C PHE A 19 8.19 -6.32 9.74
N GLY A 20 9.52 -6.52 9.71
CA GLY A 20 10.16 -7.59 10.48
C GLY A 20 9.60 -8.98 10.13
N SER A 21 9.07 -9.68 11.13
CA SER A 21 8.39 -10.97 10.96
C SER A 21 6.89 -10.86 10.66
N ASP A 22 6.27 -9.69 10.87
CA ASP A 22 4.84 -9.46 10.64
C ASP A 22 4.56 -9.27 9.14
N VAL A 23 3.60 -10.03 8.61
CA VAL A 23 3.16 -9.96 7.21
C VAL A 23 1.67 -9.72 7.19
N ARG A 24 1.24 -8.63 6.55
CA ARG A 24 -0.17 -8.25 6.45
C ARG A 24 -0.60 -8.16 5.00
N LYS A 25 -1.88 -8.49 4.78
CA LYS A 25 -2.57 -8.35 3.50
C LYS A 25 -3.75 -7.43 3.68
N SER A 26 -3.92 -6.47 2.79
CA SER A 26 -5.04 -5.53 2.78
C SER A 26 -5.50 -5.27 1.35
N MET A 27 -6.80 -5.06 1.16
CA MET A 27 -7.34 -4.59 -0.11
C MET A 27 -7.26 -3.07 -0.14
N LEU A 28 -6.62 -2.54 -1.18
CA LEU A 28 -6.56 -1.12 -1.48
C LEU A 28 -7.55 -0.81 -2.60
N HIS A 29 -8.51 0.06 -2.30
CA HIS A 29 -9.41 0.64 -3.30
C HIS A 29 -8.87 2.01 -3.71
N HIS A 30 -8.69 2.25 -5.01
CA HIS A 30 -8.14 3.50 -5.54
C HIS A 30 -8.72 3.80 -6.93
N ALA A 31 -8.78 5.07 -7.32
CA ALA A 31 -9.21 5.51 -8.66
C ALA A 31 -8.01 5.71 -9.60
N ASN A 32 -6.96 4.88 -9.45
CA ASN A 32 -5.63 5.07 -10.06
C ASN A 32 -4.92 6.38 -9.66
N ASP A 33 -5.24 6.86 -8.45
CA ASP A 33 -4.81 8.14 -7.88
C ASP A 33 -3.92 7.98 -6.63
N LEU A 34 -3.51 6.74 -6.30
CA LEU A 34 -2.70 6.48 -5.10
C LEU A 34 -1.29 7.08 -5.24
N THR A 35 -0.94 7.99 -4.33
CA THR A 35 0.42 8.55 -4.26
C THR A 35 1.33 7.75 -3.31
N LEU A 36 2.64 7.98 -3.40
CA LEU A 36 3.61 7.39 -2.48
C LEU A 36 3.35 7.82 -1.02
N ASN A 37 2.93 9.06 -0.78
CA ASN A 37 2.59 9.54 0.56
C ASN A 37 1.36 8.81 1.12
N ASP A 38 0.33 8.60 0.30
CA ASP A 38 -0.87 7.85 0.71
C ASP A 38 -0.52 6.41 1.07
N LEU A 39 0.32 5.77 0.25
CA LEU A 39 0.81 4.42 0.51
C LEU A 39 1.67 4.36 1.79
N THR A 40 2.54 5.35 2.00
CA THR A 40 3.39 5.45 3.20
C THR A 40 2.55 5.55 4.47
N LEU A 41 1.59 6.47 4.49
CA LEU A 41 0.65 6.63 5.61
C LEU A 41 -0.19 5.37 5.82
N MET A 42 -0.59 4.70 4.75
CA MET A 42 -1.33 3.44 4.84
C MET A 42 -0.49 2.33 5.47
N ILE A 43 0.76 2.16 5.06
CA ILE A 43 1.68 1.17 5.63
C ILE A 43 1.91 1.47 7.12
N GLN A 44 2.16 2.73 7.48
CA GLN A 44 2.31 3.14 8.87
C GLN A 44 1.06 2.77 9.69
N ARG A 45 -0.14 3.03 9.18
CA ARG A 45 -1.41 2.62 9.83
C ARG A 45 -1.53 1.10 9.97
N ILE A 46 -1.21 0.35 8.92
CA ILE A 46 -1.30 -1.12 8.92
C ILE A 46 -0.41 -1.73 10.00
N PHE A 47 0.80 -1.20 10.21
CA PHE A 47 1.75 -1.72 11.19
C PHE A 47 1.77 -0.95 12.51
N LYS A 48 0.87 0.03 12.70
CA LYS A 48 0.82 0.91 13.88
C LYS A 48 2.14 1.66 14.13
N ILE A 49 2.83 2.05 13.06
CA ILE A 49 4.02 2.91 13.09
C ILE A 49 3.53 4.37 13.18
N GLY A 50 4.21 5.20 13.97
CA GLY A 50 3.89 6.62 14.07
C GLY A 50 4.07 7.34 12.74
N SER A 51 3.21 8.31 12.41
CA SER A 51 3.25 9.02 11.12
C SER A 51 4.51 9.88 10.92
N ALA A 52 5.15 10.29 12.02
CA ALA A 52 6.41 11.04 11.99
C ALA A 52 7.64 10.14 11.85
N GLU A 53 7.49 8.82 11.98
CA GLU A 53 8.61 7.89 11.86
C GLU A 53 9.06 7.76 10.41
N ALA A 54 10.36 7.94 10.17
CA ALA A 54 10.95 7.72 8.87
C ALA A 54 10.96 6.22 8.54
N ILE A 55 10.25 5.84 7.47
CA ILE A 55 10.25 4.46 6.96
C ILE A 55 10.80 4.40 5.54
N VAL A 56 11.45 3.29 5.20
CA VAL A 56 11.89 3.01 3.83
C VAL A 56 10.99 1.94 3.25
N LEU A 57 10.28 2.27 2.18
CA LEU A 57 9.49 1.31 1.43
C LEU A 57 10.37 0.58 0.41
N LYS A 58 10.26 -0.74 0.41
CA LYS A 58 10.87 -1.60 -0.61
C LYS A 58 9.78 -2.50 -1.19
N TYR A 59 9.79 -2.68 -2.50
CA TYR A 59 8.87 -3.59 -3.17
C TYR A 59 9.66 -4.71 -3.84
N LYS A 60 9.01 -5.87 -4.00
CA LYS A 60 9.62 -7.00 -4.71
C LYS A 60 9.10 -7.00 -6.14
N ASP A 61 10.02 -6.90 -7.10
CA ASP A 61 9.73 -7.09 -8.52
C ASP A 61 10.51 -8.29 -9.05
N SER A 62 9.82 -9.18 -9.79
CA SER A 62 10.37 -10.36 -10.46
C SER A 62 11.39 -11.23 -9.67
N GLY A 63 11.41 -11.16 -8.33
CA GLY A 63 12.40 -11.87 -7.50
C GLY A 63 13.32 -10.97 -6.67
N THR A 64 13.47 -9.71 -7.05
CA THR A 64 14.43 -8.74 -6.48
C THR A 64 13.69 -7.65 -5.69
N PHE A 65 14.26 -7.22 -4.57
CA PHE A 65 13.72 -6.06 -3.84
C PHE A 65 14.33 -4.76 -4.36
N LEU A 66 13.47 -3.82 -4.75
CA LEU A 66 13.82 -2.48 -5.20
C LEU A 66 13.37 -1.46 -4.15
N GLY A 67 14.19 -0.43 -3.94
CA GLY A 67 13.85 0.72 -3.11
C GLY A 67 13.08 1.76 -3.92
N VAL A 68 12.19 2.49 -3.26
CA VAL A 68 11.55 3.69 -3.79
C VAL A 68 12.25 4.91 -3.20
#